data_AF-A0A925MJQ1-F1
#
_entry.id   AF-A0A925MJQ1-F1
#
_cell.length_a   1.000
_cell.length_b   1.000
_cell.length_c   1.000
_cell.angle_alpha   90.00
_cell.angle_beta   90.00
_cell.angle_gamma   90.00
#
_symmetry.space_group_name_H-M   'P 1'
#
loop_
_entity.id
_entity.type
_entity.pdbx_description
1 polymer ?
#
loop_
_entity_poly.entity_id
_entity_poly.type
_entity_poly.pdbx_seq_one_letter_code
_entity_poly.pdbx_strand_id
1 'polypeptide(L)'
;PYAKYFLLTLSEISLFWAILNLLPILPLDGGRLLETILGPGNINVTLWISIIVAVGVGICAFAATGQPILPIFLGMFAYQAFQALKQD
;
A
#
# COMPACT_ATOMS: atom_id res chain seq x y z
N PRO A 1 -9.48 20.81 26.34
CA PRO A 1 -8.57 19.65 26.50
C PRO A 1 -8.93 18.49 25.55
N TYR A 2 -10.18 18.01 25.57
CA TYR A 2 -10.64 16.90 24.74
C TYR A 2 -10.60 17.17 23.23
N ALA A 3 -11.00 18.37 22.78
CA ALA A 3 -10.93 18.73 21.36
C ALA A 3 -9.49 18.72 20.81
N LYS A 4 -8.52 19.23 21.58
CA LYS A 4 -7.10 19.20 21.19
C LYS A 4 -6.59 17.77 21.08
N TYR A 5 -6.90 16.92 22.07
CA TYR A 5 -6.52 15.50 22.04
C TYR A 5 -7.13 14.80 20.82
N PHE A 6 -8.42 15.01 20.57
CA PHE A 6 -9.11 14.47 19.40
C PHE A 6 -8.45 14.87 18.07
N LEU A 7 -8.13 16.16 17.88
CA LEU A 7 -7.50 16.64 16.66
C LEU A 7 -6.08 16.09 16.46
N LEU A 8 -5.29 15.99 17.53
CA LEU A 8 -3.94 15.42 17.45
C LEU A 8 -3.99 13.93 17.08
N THR A 9 -4.84 13.15 17.77
CA THR A 9 -5.02 11.72 17.47
C THR A 9 -5.51 11.50 16.03
N LEU A 10 -6.48 12.30 15.56
CA LEU A 10 -6.92 12.20 14.17
C LEU A 10 -5.83 12.58 13.17
N SER A 11 -5.04 13.62 13.45
CA SER A 11 -3.96 14.04 12.58
C SER A 11 -2.90 12.93 12.44
N GLU A 12 -2.51 12.31 13.54
CA GLU A 12 -1.53 11.21 13.54
C GLU A 12 -2.02 10.00 12.76
N ILE A 13 -3.26 9.56 13.00
CA ILE A 13 -3.87 8.43 12.28
C ILE A 13 -4.00 8.75 10.79
N SER A 14 -4.45 9.97 10.45
CA SER A 14 -4.64 10.38 9.05
C SER A 14 -3.32 10.46 8.30
N LEU A 15 -2.26 10.97 8.93
CA LEU A 15 -0.92 11.02 8.34
C LEU A 15 -0.37 9.61 8.10
N PHE A 16 -0.56 8.69 9.04
CA PHE A 16 -0.15 7.30 8.87
C PHE A 16 -0.83 6.65 7.66
N TRP A 17 -2.16 6.80 7.53
CA TRP A 17 -2.90 6.28 6.38
C TRP A 17 -2.53 6.96 5.07
N ALA A 18 -2.26 8.27 5.08
CA ALA A 18 -1.81 8.99 3.90
C ALA A 18 -0.46 8.46 3.37
N ILE A 19 0.48 8.18 4.28
CA ILE A 19 1.78 7.58 3.90
C ILE A 19 1.58 6.17 3.33
N LEU A 20 0.74 5.34 3.96
CA LEU A 20 0.44 4.02 3.42
C LEU A 20 -0.19 4.10 2.03
N ASN A 21 -1.14 5.01 1.80
CA ASN A 21 -1.79 5.18 0.51
C ASN A 21 -0.85 5.68 -0.59
N LEU A 22 0.26 6.34 -0.25
CA LEU A 22 1.26 6.80 -1.21
C LEU A 22 2.21 5.69 -1.66
N LEU A 23 2.15 4.50 -1.05
CA LEU A 23 2.96 3.37 -1.48
C LEU A 23 2.58 2.97 -2.92
N PRO A 24 3.57 2.61 -3.77
CA PRO A 24 3.34 2.17 -5.14
C PRO A 24 2.81 0.73 -5.17
N ILE A 25 1.61 0.53 -4.60
CA ILE A 25 0.90 -0.75 -4.47
C ILE A 25 -0.52 -0.55 -4.97
N LEU A 26 -0.97 -1.29 -5.98
CA LEU A 26 -2.39 -1.33 -6.34
C LEU A 26 -3.19 -2.09 -5.27
N PRO A 27 -4.36 -1.59 -4.82
CA PRO A 27 -5.17 -0.51 -5.38
C PRO A 27 -4.95 0.90 -4.77
N LEU A 28 -3.90 1.09 -3.96
CA LEU A 28 -3.60 2.35 -3.27
C LEU A 28 -3.31 3.49 -4.27
N ASP A 29 -3.46 4.73 -3.81
CA ASP A 29 -3.31 5.93 -4.64
C ASP A 29 -1.93 6.04 -5.28
N GLY A 30 -0.86 5.65 -4.56
CA GLY A 30 0.50 5.61 -5.10
C GLY A 30 0.68 4.59 -6.23
N GLY A 31 -0.03 3.46 -6.17
CA GLY A 31 -0.05 2.47 -7.25
C GLY A 31 -0.74 3.01 -8.51
N ARG A 32 -1.88 3.69 -8.35
CA ARG A 32 -2.62 4.34 -9.46
C ARG A 32 -1.85 5.51 -10.07
N LEU A 33 -1.15 6.27 -9.24
CA LEU A 33 -0.25 7.33 -9.70
C LEU A 33 0.88 6.75 -10.55
N LEU A 34 1.50 5.66 -10.09
CA LEU A 34 2.53 4.94 -10.85
C LEU A 34 2.00 4.40 -12.18
N GLU A 35 0.80 3.81 -12.18
CA GLU A 35 0.11 3.37 -13.41
C GLU A 35 -0.06 4.51 -14.40
N THR A 36 -0.51 5.67 -13.92
CA THR A 36 -0.71 6.87 -14.75
C THR A 36 0.61 7.40 -15.31
N ILE A 37 1.70 7.35 -14.52
CA ILE A 37 3.03 7.79 -14.94
C ILE A 37 3.63 6.84 -15.99
N LEU A 38 3.49 5.52 -15.79
CA LEU A 38 4.02 4.51 -16.71
C LEU A 38 3.18 4.36 -17.98
N GLY A 39 1.93 4.81 -17.94
CA GLY A 39 0.99 4.76 -19.05
C GLY A 39 0.31 3.39 -19.22
N PRO A 40 -0.77 3.35 -20.02
CA PRO A 40 -1.67 2.19 -20.10
C PRO A 40 -1.04 0.93 -20.72
N GLY A 41 0.10 1.06 -21.43
CA GLY A 41 0.80 -0.07 -22.03
C GLY A 41 1.70 -0.86 -21.07
N ASN A 42 1.92 -0.35 -19.85
CA ASN A 42 2.90 -0.89 -18.91
C ASN A 42 2.27 -1.35 -17.58
N ILE A 43 1.00 -1.75 -17.59
CA ILE A 43 0.30 -2.21 -16.38
C ILE A 43 1.01 -3.37 -15.69
N ASN A 44 1.62 -4.27 -16.47
CA ASN A 44 2.45 -5.36 -15.97
C ASN A 44 3.60 -4.87 -15.06
N VAL A 45 4.24 -3.76 -15.42
CA VAL A 45 5.34 -3.18 -14.61
C VAL A 45 4.78 -2.64 -13.30
N THR A 46 3.65 -1.93 -13.33
CA THR A 46 2.96 -1.44 -12.13
C THR A 46 2.56 -2.58 -11.19
N LEU A 47 2.04 -3.68 -11.75
CA LEU A 47 1.64 -4.86 -10.99
C LEU A 47 2.84 -5.55 -10.34
N TRP A 48 3.95 -5.73 -11.05
CA TRP A 48 5.18 -6.26 -10.47
C TRP A 48 5.74 -5.38 -9.36
N ILE A 49 5.77 -4.06 -9.56
CA ILE A 49 6.20 -3.10 -8.53
C ILE A 49 5.29 -3.23 -7.30
N SER A 50 3.97 -3.30 -7.51
CA SER A 50 2.99 -3.47 -6.44
C SER A 50 3.25 -4.72 -5.61
N ILE A 51 3.55 -5.86 -6.24
CA ILE A 51 3.85 -7.12 -5.55
C ILE A 51 5.13 -7.00 -4.72
N ILE A 52 6.22 -6.52 -5.33
CA ILE A 52 7.53 -6.41 -4.68
C ILE A 52 7.44 -5.47 -3.47
N VAL A 53 6.80 -4.32 -3.65
CA VAL A 53 6.67 -3.31 -2.60
C VAL A 53 5.73 -3.78 -1.49
N ALA A 54 4.59 -4.40 -1.83
CA ALA A 54 3.66 -4.92 -0.82
C ALA A 54 4.29 -6.03 0.03
N VAL A 55 5.02 -6.97 -0.58
CA VAL A 55 5.71 -8.05 0.15
C VAL A 55 6.85 -7.47 0.99
N GLY A 56 7.69 -6.60 0.41
CA GLY A 56 8.81 -5.97 1.13
C GLY A 56 8.35 -5.15 2.33
N VAL A 57 7.37 -4.26 2.13
CA VAL A 57 6.80 -3.45 3.21
C VAL A 57 6.07 -4.33 4.23
N GLY A 58 5.35 -5.36 3.79
CA GLY A 58 4.68 -6.32 4.68
C GLY A 58 5.66 -7.05 5.61
N ILE A 59 6.79 -7.54 5.08
CA ILE A 59 7.84 -8.19 5.89
C ILE A 59 8.48 -7.19 6.86
N CYS A 60 8.84 -5.99 6.38
CA CYS A 60 9.42 -4.94 7.23
C CYS A 60 8.45 -4.53 8.36
N ALA A 61 7.17 -4.36 8.06
CA ALA A 61 6.15 -4.02 9.04
C ALA A 61 5.98 -5.12 10.10
N PHE A 62 6.00 -6.39 9.69
CA PHE A 62 5.94 -7.51 10.63
C PHE A 62 7.18 -7.55 11.53
N ALA A 63 8.37 -7.36 10.97
CA ALA A 63 9.62 -7.36 11.73
C ALA A 63 9.69 -6.20 12.74
N ALA A 64 9.15 -5.03 12.40
CA ALA A 64 9.19 -3.85 13.26
C ALA A 64 8.12 -3.84 14.36
N THR A 65 6.92 -4.35 14.08
CA THR A 65 5.77 -4.22 14.99
C THR A 65 5.32 -5.53 15.63
N GLY A 66 5.68 -6.68 15.04
CA GLY A 66 5.15 -8.00 15.40
C GLY A 66 3.67 -8.19 15.09
N GLN A 67 2.99 -7.19 14.50
CA GLN A 67 1.57 -7.25 14.23
C GLN A 67 1.29 -7.87 12.86
N PRO A 68 0.45 -8.92 12.77
CA PRO A 68 0.23 -9.62 11.52
C PRO A 68 -0.79 -8.94 10.59
N ILE A 69 -1.59 -7.99 11.10
CA ILE A 69 -2.72 -7.40 10.36
C ILE A 69 -2.24 -6.66 9.10
N LEU A 70 -1.30 -5.73 9.25
CA LEU A 70 -0.79 -4.95 8.12
C LEU A 70 -0.07 -5.82 7.07
N PRO A 71 0.83 -6.76 7.44
CA PRO A 71 1.43 -7.70 6.50
C PRO A 71 0.42 -8.57 5.74
N ILE A 72 -0.61 -9.09 6.42
CA ILE A 72 -1.66 -9.89 5.77
C ILE A 72 -2.43 -9.03 4.77
N PHE A 73 -2.76 -7.79 5.14
CA PHE A 73 -3.48 -6.86 4.28
C PHE A 73 -2.67 -6.50 3.02
N LEU A 74 -1.38 -6.20 3.18
CA LEU A 74 -0.48 -5.96 2.05
C LEU A 74 -0.26 -7.23 1.19
N GLY A 75 -0.18 -8.40 1.82
CA GLY A 75 -0.11 -9.68 1.12
C GLY A 75 -1.35 -9.96 0.27
N MET A 76 -2.54 -9.55 0.73
CA MET A 76 -3.76 -9.62 -0.05
C MET A 76 -3.68 -8.74 -1.31
N PHE A 77 -3.13 -7.52 -1.21
CA PHE A 77 -2.91 -6.65 -2.37
C PHE A 77 -1.89 -7.22 -3.35
N ALA A 78 -0.80 -7.78 -2.85
CA ALA A 78 0.17 -8.50 -3.69
C ALA A 78 -0.50 -9.66 -4.44
N TYR A 79 -1.37 -10.43 -3.76
CA TYR A 79 -2.10 -11.53 -4.39
C TYR A 79 -3.10 -11.06 -5.45
N GLN A 80 -3.77 -9.92 -5.23
CA GLN A 80 -4.65 -9.32 -6.23
C GLN A 80 -3.86 -8.85 -7.46
N ALA A 81 -2.71 -8.18 -7.26
CA ALA A 81 -1.84 -7.78 -8.35
C ALA A 81 -1.29 -8.98 -9.13
N PHE A 82 -0.97 -10.08 -8.45
CA PHE A 82 -0.54 -11.32 -9.09
C PHE A 82 -1.65 -12.01 -9.90
N GLN A 83 -2.90 -11.94 -9.43
CA GLN A 83 -4.04 -12.43 -10.21
C GLN A 83 -4.28 -11.59 -11.47
N ALA A 84 -4.15 -10.26 -11.38
CA ALA A 84 -4.27 -9.39 -12.55
C ALA A 84 -3.18 -9.69 -13.60
N LEU A 85 -1.93 -9.92 -13.17
CA LEU A 85 -0.84 -10.34 -14.07
C LEU A 85 -1.09 -11.66 -14.83
N LYS A 86 -1.94 -12.55 -14.29
CA LYS A 86 -2.28 -13.82 -14.94
C LYS A 86 -3.45 -13.69 -15.92
N GLN A 87 -4.21 -12.61 -15.83
CA GLN A 87 -5.40 -12.38 -16.65
C GLN A 87 -5.08 -11.57 -17.92
N ASP A 88 -3.96 -10.84 -17.93
CA ASP A 88 -3.35 -10.20 -19.11
C ASP A 88 -2.51 -11.20 -19.94
#